data_AF-A0A6M3ZI25-F1
#
_entry.id   AF-A0A6M3ZI25-F1
#
_cell.length_a   1.000
_cell.length_b   1.000
_cell.length_c   1.000
_cell.angle_alpha   90.00
_cell.angle_beta   90.00
_cell.angle_gamma   90.00
#
_symmetry.space_group_name_H-M   'P 1'
#
loop_
_entity.id
_entity.type
_entity.pdbx_description
1 polymer ?
#
loop_
_entity_poly.entity_id
_entity_poly.type
_entity_poly.pdbx_seq_one_letter_code
_entity_poly.pdbx_strand_id
1 'polypeptide(L)'
;MNRKGGLFSSQERVKQYVSHTDAAAAKQIQTILSSSLRKAAGKPIVVVCIGTDRSTGDSLGPLVGMKLKQMQLTRFHVYGTLSDPVHAVNMKDKINDIHKLHKNPFVIAVDACLGRVKSVGSFQIGDGPLKPGAGVQKDLPEVGDLHINGIVNVSGFMEYFVLQNTRLNLVMNMANVLAEGLSLTDRTEWRQERLNPLQRLTGRI
;
A
#
# COMPACT_ATOMS: atom_id res chain seq x y z
N MET A 1 -26.55 -24.25 -33.54
CA MET A 1 -26.58 -22.85 -33.05
C MET A 1 -26.00 -22.82 -31.65
N ASN A 2 -24.79 -22.28 -31.47
CA ASN A 2 -24.51 -20.90 -31.00
C ASN A 2 -25.00 -20.65 -29.56
N ARG A 3 -24.27 -20.08 -28.58
CA ARG A 3 -22.84 -19.76 -28.35
C ARG A 3 -22.81 -18.94 -27.02
N LYS A 4 -21.68 -18.98 -26.30
CA LYS A 4 -21.19 -18.03 -25.25
C LYS A 4 -21.84 -18.14 -23.87
N GLY A 5 -21.14 -17.97 -22.75
CA GLY A 5 -19.73 -17.63 -22.44
C GLY A 5 -19.64 -17.64 -20.90
N GLY A 6 -18.63 -18.25 -20.29
CA GLY A 6 -17.40 -17.56 -19.94
C GLY A 6 -17.61 -16.57 -18.79
N LEU A 7 -17.44 -17.02 -17.54
CA LEU A 7 -16.98 -16.14 -16.46
C LEU A 7 -15.94 -16.89 -15.64
N PHE A 8 -14.71 -16.41 -15.81
CA PHE A 8 -13.53 -16.74 -15.03
C PHE A 8 -13.87 -16.69 -13.54
N SER A 9 -13.57 -17.76 -12.82
CA SER A 9 -13.39 -17.68 -11.37
C SER A 9 -12.22 -16.71 -11.13
N SER A 10 -12.54 -15.52 -10.63
CA SER A 10 -11.56 -14.64 -10.03
C SER A 10 -10.94 -15.40 -8.86
N GLN A 11 -9.77 -16.01 -9.08
CA GLN A 11 -8.94 -16.55 -7.99
C GLN A 11 -8.78 -15.43 -6.95
N GLU A 12 -9.40 -15.60 -5.78
CA GLU A 12 -9.19 -14.71 -4.66
C GLU A 12 -7.68 -14.67 -4.37
N ARG A 13 -7.05 -13.53 -4.69
CA ARG A 13 -5.64 -13.30 -4.37
C ARG A 13 -5.50 -13.41 -2.85
N VAL A 14 -4.63 -14.31 -2.39
CA VAL A 14 -4.40 -14.58 -0.97
C VAL A 14 -3.98 -13.29 -0.28
N LYS A 15 -4.86 -12.73 0.55
CA LYS A 15 -4.55 -11.58 1.39
C LYS A 15 -3.78 -12.06 2.61
N GLN A 16 -2.63 -11.45 2.86
CA GLN A 16 -1.79 -11.80 4.00
C GLN A 16 -2.02 -10.80 5.13
N TYR A 17 -2.00 -11.30 6.37
CA TYR A 17 -2.25 -10.49 7.56
C TYR A 17 -1.05 -10.51 8.49
N VAL A 18 -0.67 -9.33 9.00
CA VAL A 18 0.42 -9.18 9.97
C VAL A 18 -0.07 -8.31 11.13
N SER A 19 0.00 -8.81 12.36
CA SER A 19 -0.33 -7.98 13.54
C SER A 19 0.81 -7.01 13.84
N HIS A 20 0.51 -5.75 14.12
CA HIS A 20 1.53 -4.77 14.53
C HIS A 20 2.17 -5.09 15.90
N THR A 21 1.54 -5.93 16.72
CA THR A 21 2.06 -6.33 18.03
C THR A 21 2.99 -7.54 17.95
N ASP A 22 3.09 -8.19 16.79
CA ASP A 22 4.03 -9.29 16.59
C ASP A 22 5.45 -8.73 16.58
N ALA A 23 6.34 -9.28 17.42
CA ALA A 23 7.73 -8.85 17.48
C ALA A 23 8.48 -9.01 16.14
N ALA A 24 8.01 -9.91 15.27
CA ALA A 24 8.53 -10.13 13.92
C ALA A 24 7.74 -9.39 12.84
N ALA A 25 6.80 -8.50 13.18
CA ALA A 25 5.90 -7.86 12.21
C ALA A 25 6.65 -7.15 11.08
N ALA A 26 7.65 -6.33 11.40
CA ALA A 26 8.46 -5.62 10.39
C ALA A 26 9.18 -6.61 9.45
N LYS A 27 9.70 -7.72 9.99
CA LYS A 27 10.35 -8.78 9.22
C LYS A 27 9.37 -9.57 8.34
N GLN A 28 8.16 -9.82 8.83
CA GLN A 28 7.09 -10.43 8.06
C GLN A 28 6.73 -9.52 6.88
N ILE A 29 6.42 -8.25 7.14
CA ILE A 29 6.15 -7.24 6.09
C ILE A 29 7.28 -7.25 5.06
N GLN A 30 8.55 -7.20 5.49
CA GLN A 30 9.69 -7.24 4.59
C GLN A 30 9.66 -8.47 3.66
N THR A 31 9.39 -9.65 4.22
CA THR A 31 9.36 -10.91 3.48
C THR A 31 8.25 -10.91 2.43
N ILE A 32 7.06 -10.46 2.82
CA ILE A 32 5.89 -10.35 1.95
C ILE A 32 6.19 -9.39 0.80
N LEU A 33 6.65 -8.18 1.11
CA LEU A 33 6.95 -7.17 0.10
C LEU A 33 8.07 -7.61 -0.84
N SER A 34 9.12 -8.25 -0.32
CA SER A 34 10.24 -8.75 -1.15
C SER A 34 9.78 -9.79 -2.17
N SER A 35 8.77 -10.59 -1.83
CA SER A 35 8.18 -11.55 -2.76
C SER A 35 7.35 -10.87 -3.86
N SER A 36 6.50 -9.91 -3.49
CA SER A 36 5.68 -9.15 -4.44
C SER A 36 6.51 -8.26 -5.36
N LEU A 37 7.59 -7.66 -4.85
CA LEU A 37 8.46 -6.76 -5.61
C LEU A 37 9.27 -7.45 -6.70
N ARG A 38 9.36 -8.79 -6.73
CA ARG A 38 9.92 -9.51 -7.88
C ARG A 38 9.16 -9.18 -9.18
N LYS A 39 7.85 -8.91 -9.07
CA LYS A 39 6.97 -8.51 -10.19
C LYS A 39 7.29 -7.12 -10.72
N ALA A 40 7.98 -6.28 -9.94
CA ALA A 40 8.36 -4.94 -10.38
C ALA A 40 9.36 -4.97 -11.52
N ALA A 41 10.10 -6.06 -11.75
CA ALA A 41 10.96 -6.27 -12.92
C ALA A 41 11.90 -5.08 -13.24
N GLY A 42 12.40 -4.40 -12.21
CA GLY A 42 13.29 -3.24 -12.35
C GLY A 42 12.63 -1.88 -12.60
N LYS A 43 11.30 -1.80 -12.50
CA LYS A 43 10.56 -0.53 -12.45
C LYS A 43 10.94 0.29 -11.21
N PRO A 44 10.87 1.63 -11.28
CA PRO A 44 10.94 2.49 -10.09
C PRO A 44 9.86 2.07 -9.08
N ILE A 45 10.20 2.02 -7.79
CA ILE A 45 9.25 1.69 -6.75
C ILE A 45 8.73 2.97 -6.11
N VAL A 46 7.42 3.16 -6.14
CA VAL A 46 6.76 4.34 -5.58
C VAL A 46 5.87 3.88 -4.43
N VAL A 47 6.03 4.48 -3.25
CA VAL A 47 5.14 4.27 -2.10
C VAL A 47 4.22 5.49 -2.01
N VAL A 48 2.92 5.26 -2.16
CA VAL A 48 1.89 6.29 -2.03
C VAL A 48 1.14 6.06 -0.72
N CYS A 49 1.42 6.92 0.25
CA CYS A 49 0.82 6.89 1.56
C CYS A 49 -0.45 7.77 1.59
N ILE A 50 -1.60 7.12 1.56
CA ILE A 50 -2.92 7.73 1.42
C ILE A 50 -3.49 8.04 2.81
N GLY A 51 -4.13 9.20 2.93
CA GLY A 51 -4.81 9.64 4.14
C GLY A 51 -4.68 11.14 4.38
N THR A 52 -5.14 11.60 5.53
CA THR A 52 -5.05 13.00 5.97
C THR A 52 -4.60 13.11 7.42
N ASP A 53 -3.95 14.22 7.73
CA ASP A 53 -3.63 14.68 9.09
C ASP A 53 -4.85 15.18 9.88
N ARG A 54 -5.99 15.44 9.23
CA ARG A 54 -7.23 15.96 9.86
C ARG A 54 -8.10 14.89 10.53
N SER A 55 -7.71 13.62 10.49
CA SER A 55 -8.45 12.49 11.08
C SER A 55 -7.44 11.49 11.64
N THR A 56 -7.54 11.16 12.93
CA THR A 56 -6.54 10.32 13.59
C THR A 56 -6.44 8.93 12.97
N GLY A 57 -7.58 8.29 12.67
CA GLY A 57 -7.62 6.98 12.03
C GLY A 57 -7.12 7.00 10.58
N ASP A 58 -7.36 8.09 9.86
CA ASP A 58 -6.93 8.27 8.46
C ASP A 58 -5.48 8.80 8.34
N SER A 59 -4.81 9.05 9.48
CA SER A 59 -3.46 9.61 9.49
C SER A 59 -2.36 8.56 9.30
N LEU A 60 -2.69 7.26 9.26
CA LEU A 60 -1.72 6.18 9.14
C LEU A 60 -0.78 6.37 7.96
N GLY A 61 -1.32 6.61 6.75
CA GLY A 61 -0.52 6.83 5.56
C GLY A 61 0.45 8.02 5.72
N PRO A 62 -0.05 9.25 5.91
CA PRO A 62 0.80 10.42 6.12
C PRO A 62 1.89 10.24 7.20
N LEU A 63 1.59 9.52 8.29
CA LEU A 63 2.55 9.20 9.35
C LEU A 63 3.63 8.20 8.87
N VAL A 64 3.25 7.15 8.15
CA VAL A 64 4.19 6.21 7.52
C VAL A 64 5.10 6.95 6.55
N GLY A 65 4.54 7.77 5.66
CA GLY A 65 5.33 8.50 4.66
C GLY A 65 6.29 9.51 5.28
N MET A 66 5.88 10.22 6.35
CA MET A 66 6.78 11.08 7.12
C MET A 66 7.96 10.31 7.69
N LYS A 67 7.70 9.15 8.33
CA LYS A 67 8.75 8.30 8.90
C LYS A 67 9.70 7.78 7.84
N LEU A 68 9.17 7.31 6.71
CA LEU A 68 9.98 6.83 5.59
C LEU A 68 10.91 7.92 5.03
N LYS A 69 10.45 9.17 4.91
CA LYS A 69 11.30 10.30 4.50
C LYS A 69 12.46 10.54 5.46
N GLN A 70 12.30 10.24 6.75
CA GLN A 70 13.36 10.36 7.76
C GLN A 70 14.36 9.19 7.73
N MET A 71 14.00 8.05 7.13
CA MET A 71 14.79 6.81 7.15
C MET A 71 15.86 6.70 6.06
N GLN A 72 16.05 7.74 5.23
CA GLN A 72 17.06 7.82 4.16
C GLN A 72 16.97 6.65 3.16
N LEU A 73 15.79 6.44 2.59
CA LEU A 73 15.55 5.40 1.59
C LEU A 73 16.35 5.66 0.31
N THR A 74 16.75 4.57 -0.35
CA THR A 74 17.64 4.63 -1.53
C THR A 74 16.94 4.21 -2.82
N ARG A 75 15.88 3.40 -2.74
CA ARG A 75 15.19 2.83 -3.92
C ARG A 75 13.72 3.25 -4.00
N PHE A 76 13.08 3.50 -2.87
CA PHE A 76 11.66 3.84 -2.81
C PHE A 76 11.45 5.35 -2.89
N HIS A 77 10.56 5.77 -3.78
CA HIS A 77 10.08 7.14 -3.87
C HIS A 77 8.79 7.29 -3.05
N VAL A 78 8.82 8.10 -2.00
CA VAL A 78 7.68 8.26 -1.07
C VAL A 78 6.87 9.51 -1.38
N TYR A 79 5.55 9.34 -1.45
CA TYR A 79 4.53 10.39 -1.57
C TYR A 79 3.48 10.22 -0.48
N GLY A 80 2.90 11.34 -0.02
CA GLY A 80 1.97 11.34 1.10
C GLY A 80 2.72 11.41 2.42
N THR A 81 2.83 12.61 2.97
CA THR A 81 3.38 12.86 4.31
C THR A 81 2.38 13.72 5.09
N LEU A 82 2.65 13.98 6.37
CA LEU A 82 1.84 14.98 7.10
C LEU A 82 1.90 16.37 6.44
N SER A 83 3.04 16.77 5.89
CA SER A 83 3.22 18.08 5.26
C SER A 83 2.72 18.17 3.82
N ASP A 84 2.64 17.05 3.10
CA ASP A 84 2.12 16.95 1.74
C ASP A 84 1.26 15.67 1.62
N PRO A 85 0.03 15.68 2.16
CA PRO A 85 -0.82 14.49 2.19
C PRO A 85 -1.33 14.11 0.79
N VAL A 86 -1.58 12.83 0.60
CA VAL A 86 -2.31 12.30 -0.56
C VAL A 86 -3.67 11.83 -0.08
N HIS A 87 -4.72 12.54 -0.44
CA HIS A 87 -6.09 12.26 0.01
C HIS A 87 -7.07 12.37 -1.17
N ALA A 88 -8.32 11.97 -0.97
CA ALA A 88 -9.35 11.91 -2.01
C ALA A 88 -9.43 13.15 -2.93
N VAL A 89 -9.20 14.37 -2.40
CA VAL A 89 -9.33 15.61 -3.16
C VAL A 89 -8.19 15.83 -4.17
N ASN A 90 -6.95 15.44 -3.85
CA ASN A 90 -5.76 15.70 -4.68
C ASN A 90 -5.17 14.43 -5.31
N MET A 91 -5.75 13.26 -5.02
CA MET A 91 -5.23 11.95 -5.42
C MET A 91 -5.01 11.84 -6.92
N LYS A 92 -6.00 12.23 -7.74
CA LYS A 92 -5.91 12.14 -9.19
C LYS A 92 -4.70 12.90 -9.74
N ASP A 93 -4.48 14.12 -9.25
CA ASP A 93 -3.36 14.96 -9.70
C ASP A 93 -2.02 14.40 -9.23
N LYS A 94 -1.93 13.96 -7.97
CA LYS A 94 -0.72 13.33 -7.43
C LYS A 94 -0.32 12.06 -8.19
N ILE A 95 -1.30 11.21 -8.55
CA ILE A 95 -1.04 10.01 -9.35
C ILE A 95 -0.56 10.40 -10.76
N ASN A 96 -1.18 11.40 -11.39
CA ASN A 96 -0.71 11.90 -12.69
C ASN A 96 0.74 12.40 -12.62
N ASP A 97 1.11 13.15 -11.58
CA ASP A 97 2.46 13.66 -11.41
C ASP A 97 3.49 12.55 -11.12
N ILE A 98 3.10 11.52 -10.36
CA ILE A 98 3.91 10.31 -10.16
C ILE A 98 4.21 9.64 -11.50
N HIS A 99 3.22 9.47 -12.37
CA HIS A 99 3.40 8.83 -13.67
C HIS A 99 4.18 9.70 -14.68
N LYS A 100 4.19 11.03 -14.51
CA LYS A 100 5.06 11.92 -15.29
C LYS A 100 6.52 11.81 -14.84
N LEU A 101 6.77 11.73 -13.52
CA LEU A 101 8.12 11.72 -12.97
C LEU A 101 8.78 10.33 -13.05
N HIS A 102 8.01 9.27 -12.83
CA HIS A 102 8.49 7.89 -12.80
C HIS A 102 7.92 7.13 -13.99
N LYS A 103 8.78 6.61 -14.87
CA LYS A 103 8.34 5.85 -16.03
C LYS A 103 7.89 4.44 -15.62
N ASN A 104 6.59 4.15 -15.81
CA ASN A 104 5.97 2.84 -15.51
C ASN A 104 6.35 2.34 -14.10
N PRO A 105 6.03 3.08 -13.03
CA PRO A 105 6.42 2.71 -11.68
C PRO A 105 5.66 1.47 -11.22
N PHE A 106 6.24 0.73 -10.28
CA PHE A 106 5.51 -0.23 -9.46
C PHE A 106 5.06 0.49 -8.19
N VAL A 107 3.75 0.64 -8.01
CA VAL A 107 3.16 1.47 -6.97
C VAL A 107 2.70 0.63 -5.78
N ILE A 108 3.16 0.95 -4.58
CA ILE A 108 2.69 0.40 -3.32
C ILE A 108 1.76 1.45 -2.68
N ALA A 109 0.46 1.15 -2.60
CA ALA A 109 -0.50 1.97 -1.89
C ALA A 109 -0.52 1.60 -0.40
N VAL A 110 -0.44 2.59 0.49
CA VAL A 110 -0.60 2.43 1.94
C VAL A 110 -1.82 3.23 2.36
N ASP A 111 -2.78 2.60 3.01
CA ASP A 111 -4.03 3.25 3.45
C ASP A 111 -4.46 2.73 4.83
N ALA A 112 -5.35 3.46 5.49
CA ALA A 112 -6.04 3.00 6.68
C ALA A 112 -7.46 2.54 6.33
N CYS A 113 -7.93 1.50 6.99
CA CYS A 113 -9.32 1.09 6.87
C CYS A 113 -9.91 0.65 8.21
N LEU A 114 -11.24 0.53 8.21
CA LEU A 114 -11.98 -0.09 9.29
C LEU A 114 -12.20 -1.58 8.98
N GLY A 115 -12.29 -2.40 10.02
CA GLY A 115 -12.46 -3.83 9.84
C GLY A 115 -13.13 -4.52 11.03
N ARG A 116 -13.01 -5.85 11.08
CA ARG A 116 -13.55 -6.63 12.20
C ARG A 116 -12.71 -6.40 13.45
N VAL A 117 -13.35 -6.47 14.62
CA VAL A 117 -12.71 -6.30 15.94
C VAL A 117 -11.40 -7.11 16.06
N LYS A 118 -11.43 -8.39 15.67
CA LYS A 118 -10.26 -9.29 15.73
C LYS A 118 -9.09 -8.92 14.80
N SER A 119 -9.31 -7.99 13.89
CA SER A 119 -8.34 -7.58 12.88
C SER A 119 -7.79 -6.18 13.15
N VAL A 120 -8.33 -5.46 14.14
CA VAL A 120 -7.82 -4.14 14.54
C VAL A 120 -6.37 -4.27 15.01
N GLY A 121 -5.50 -3.40 14.50
CA GLY A 121 -4.06 -3.46 14.72
C GLY A 121 -3.32 -4.39 13.75
N SER A 122 -3.98 -4.91 12.72
CA SER A 122 -3.31 -5.72 11.69
C SER A 122 -3.16 -4.96 10.38
N PHE A 123 -2.12 -5.31 9.64
CA PHE A 123 -1.93 -4.97 8.23
C PHE A 123 -2.53 -6.06 7.37
N GLN A 124 -3.33 -5.69 6.38
CA GLN A 124 -3.74 -6.55 5.28
C GLN A 124 -2.92 -6.17 4.05
N ILE A 125 -2.13 -7.11 3.55
CA ILE A 125 -1.27 -6.91 2.37
C ILE A 125 -1.82 -7.76 1.22
N GLY A 126 -2.03 -7.13 0.07
CA GLY A 126 -2.61 -7.79 -1.09
C GLY A 126 -2.07 -7.25 -2.41
N ASP A 127 -2.01 -8.13 -3.40
CA ASP A 127 -1.66 -7.76 -4.78
C ASP A 127 -2.85 -7.08 -5.49
N GLY A 128 -2.54 -6.08 -6.31
CA GLY A 128 -3.50 -5.33 -7.11
C GLY A 128 -3.85 -3.98 -6.52
N PRO A 129 -4.60 -3.17 -7.28
CA PRO A 129 -4.90 -1.81 -6.90
C PRO A 129 -5.78 -1.75 -5.65
N LEU A 130 -5.52 -0.73 -4.86
CA LEU A 130 -6.41 -0.25 -3.82
C LEU A 130 -7.52 0.58 -4.46
N LYS A 131 -8.73 0.45 -3.92
CA LYS A 131 -9.81 1.42 -4.10
C LYS A 131 -9.91 2.27 -2.83
N PRO A 132 -9.34 3.49 -2.83
CA PRO A 132 -9.31 4.31 -1.63
C PRO A 132 -10.71 4.80 -1.27
N GLY A 133 -10.95 5.06 0.02
CA GLY A 133 -12.13 5.81 0.45
C GLY A 133 -13.43 5.02 0.55
N ALA A 134 -13.42 3.82 1.15
CA ALA A 134 -14.64 3.09 1.49
C ALA A 134 -15.67 3.92 2.32
N GLY A 135 -15.24 5.02 2.96
CA GLY A 135 -16.11 5.99 3.65
C GLY A 135 -16.41 7.29 2.88
N VAL A 136 -16.01 7.43 1.62
CA VAL A 136 -16.17 8.66 0.83
C VAL A 136 -16.80 8.33 -0.52
N GLN A 137 -18.03 8.80 -0.77
CA GLN A 137 -18.83 8.56 -1.99
C GLN A 137 -18.25 9.25 -3.25
N LYS A 138 -16.98 9.07 -3.57
CA LYS A 138 -16.36 9.63 -4.79
C LYS A 138 -15.79 8.51 -5.67
N ASP A 139 -15.90 8.71 -6.97
CA ASP A 139 -15.27 7.88 -8.00
C ASP A 139 -13.75 8.16 -8.01
N LEU A 140 -13.05 7.56 -7.05
CA LEU A 140 -11.60 7.71 -6.89
C LEU A 140 -10.86 6.72 -7.80
N PRO A 141 -9.71 7.14 -8.37
CA PRO A 141 -8.92 6.23 -9.18
C PRO A 141 -8.40 5.07 -8.33
N GLU A 142 -8.34 3.90 -8.94
CA GLU A 142 -7.60 2.76 -8.40
C GLU A 142 -6.11 3.13 -8.29
N VAL A 143 -5.49 2.82 -7.15
CA VAL A 143 -4.09 3.17 -6.87
C VAL A 143 -3.29 1.93 -6.51
N GLY A 144 -2.16 1.70 -7.18
CA GLY A 144 -1.20 0.68 -6.79
C GLY A 144 -1.21 -0.58 -7.65
N ASP A 145 -0.08 -1.27 -7.62
CA ASP A 145 0.10 -2.66 -8.04
C ASP A 145 0.06 -3.60 -6.82
N LEU A 146 0.31 -3.04 -5.63
CA LEU A 146 0.28 -3.68 -4.33
C LEU A 146 -0.37 -2.72 -3.33
N HIS A 147 -1.17 -3.22 -2.40
CA HIS A 147 -1.76 -2.40 -1.35
C HIS A 147 -1.48 -2.97 0.05
N ILE A 148 -1.39 -2.05 1.01
CA ILE A 148 -1.25 -2.32 2.43
C ILE A 148 -2.31 -1.51 3.16
N ASN A 149 -3.29 -2.20 3.73
CA ASN A 149 -4.33 -1.58 4.54
C ASN A 149 -4.04 -1.82 6.02
N GLY A 150 -3.86 -0.74 6.79
CA GLY A 150 -3.84 -0.83 8.25
C GLY A 150 -5.26 -0.77 8.81
N ILE A 151 -5.67 -1.83 9.50
CA ILE A 151 -7.00 -1.88 10.13
C ILE A 151 -6.92 -1.14 11.46
N VAL A 152 -7.27 0.14 11.44
CA VAL A 152 -7.03 1.06 12.57
C VAL A 152 -8.15 1.06 13.61
N ASN A 153 -9.35 0.61 13.23
CA ASN A 153 -10.51 0.54 14.13
C ASN A 153 -11.60 -0.39 13.56
N VAL A 154 -12.70 -0.52 14.30
CA VAL A 154 -13.84 -1.40 13.97
C VAL A 154 -14.76 -0.72 12.96
N SER A 155 -15.18 -1.46 11.93
CA SER A 155 -16.20 -1.03 10.95
C SER A 155 -17.61 -1.12 11.51
N GLY A 156 -18.56 -0.37 10.96
CA GLY A 156 -19.94 -0.41 11.44
C GLY A 156 -20.68 0.91 11.25
N PHE A 157 -21.32 1.40 12.30
CA PHE A 157 -22.08 2.64 12.24
C PHE A 157 -21.18 3.87 12.42
N MET A 158 -21.46 4.96 11.68
CA MET A 158 -20.72 6.23 11.73
C MET A 158 -19.20 6.10 11.48
N GLU A 159 -18.80 5.35 10.46
CA GLU A 159 -17.39 5.09 10.13
C GLU A 159 -16.51 6.36 10.02
N TYR A 160 -17.07 7.44 9.49
CA TYR A 160 -16.38 8.74 9.44
C TYR A 160 -16.01 9.26 10.84
N PHE A 161 -16.95 9.21 11.79
CA PHE A 161 -16.72 9.62 13.17
C PHE A 161 -15.76 8.68 13.90
N VAL A 162 -15.85 7.38 13.60
CA VAL A 162 -14.93 6.36 14.14
C VAL A 162 -13.48 6.67 13.72
N LEU A 163 -13.24 7.00 12.45
CA LEU A 163 -11.92 7.39 11.97
C LEU A 163 -11.42 8.66 12.66
N GLN A 164 -12.28 9.68 12.82
CA GLN A 164 -11.91 10.93 13.50
C GLN A 164 -11.53 10.75 14.99
N ASN A 165 -12.07 9.71 15.65
CA ASN A 165 -11.85 9.44 17.08
C ASN A 165 -11.00 8.20 17.33
N THR A 166 -10.34 7.66 16.30
CA THR A 166 -9.47 6.49 16.46
C THR A 166 -8.28 6.84 17.35
N ARG A 167 -7.87 5.91 18.22
CA ARG A 167 -6.77 6.14 19.16
C ARG A 167 -5.46 6.36 18.42
N LEU A 168 -4.92 7.58 18.50
CA LEU A 168 -3.67 7.96 17.85
C LEU A 168 -2.49 7.04 18.24
N ASN A 169 -2.42 6.58 19.50
CA ASN A 169 -1.37 5.66 19.95
C ASN A 169 -1.30 4.37 19.11
N LEU A 170 -2.46 3.78 18.77
CA LEU A 170 -2.52 2.61 17.91
C LEU A 170 -1.99 2.93 16.51
N VAL A 171 -2.45 4.04 15.92
CA VAL A 171 -2.03 4.47 14.59
C VAL A 171 -0.53 4.76 14.54
N MET A 172 0.02 5.38 15.58
CA MET A 172 1.45 5.65 15.71
C MET A 172 2.28 4.36 15.80
N ASN A 173 1.84 3.38 16.59
CA ASN A 173 2.51 2.08 16.70
C ASN A 173 2.48 1.32 15.37
N MET A 174 1.33 1.32 14.69
CA MET A 174 1.20 0.73 13.36
C MET A 174 2.10 1.45 12.34
N ALA A 175 2.15 2.78 12.37
CA ALA A 175 3.00 3.56 11.48
C ALA A 175 4.49 3.26 11.69
N ASN A 176 4.94 3.07 12.94
CA ASN A 176 6.32 2.67 13.25
C ASN A 176 6.68 1.34 12.60
N VAL A 177 5.86 0.31 12.84
CA VAL A 177 6.11 -1.06 12.35
C VAL A 177 6.08 -1.11 10.83
N LEU A 178 5.12 -0.44 10.19
CA LEU A 178 5.00 -0.44 8.74
C LEU A 178 6.15 0.33 8.08
N ALA A 179 6.54 1.48 8.63
CA ALA A 179 7.69 2.23 8.13
C ALA A 179 8.99 1.41 8.25
N GLU A 180 9.18 0.71 9.37
CA GLU A 180 10.32 -0.19 9.56
C GLU A 180 10.33 -1.33 8.54
N GLY A 181 9.20 -2.02 8.34
CA GLY A 181 9.09 -3.09 7.35
C GLY A 181 9.39 -2.63 5.93
N LEU A 182 8.85 -1.48 5.51
CA LEU A 182 9.13 -0.86 4.21
C LEU A 182 10.60 -0.45 4.06
N SER A 183 11.21 0.12 5.09
CA SER A 183 12.63 0.50 5.13
C SER A 183 13.56 -0.72 5.04
N LEU A 184 13.22 -1.81 5.74
CA LEU A 184 13.94 -3.09 5.61
C LEU A 184 13.84 -3.63 4.18
N THR A 185 12.69 -3.52 3.53
CA THR A 185 12.53 -3.93 2.12
C THR A 185 13.37 -3.08 1.18
N ASP A 186 13.38 -1.75 1.35
CA ASP A 186 14.21 -0.84 0.54
C ASP A 186 15.70 -1.21 0.57
N ARG A 187 16.20 -1.53 1.77
CA ARG A 187 17.62 -1.87 2.02
C ARG A 187 18.01 -3.27 1.53
N THR A 188 17.05 -4.13 1.24
CA THR A 188 17.33 -5.52 0.88
C THR A 188 17.40 -5.70 -0.63
N GLU A 189 18.36 -6.48 -1.10
CA GLU A 189 18.36 -6.96 -2.48
C GLU A 189 17.24 -7.98 -2.69
N TRP A 190 16.08 -7.52 -3.14
CA TRP A 190 15.12 -8.37 -3.82
C TRP A 190 15.66 -8.59 -5.24
N ARG A 191 16.25 -9.78 -5.51
CA ARG A 191 16.88 -10.08 -6.81
C ARG A 191 15.92 -9.76 -7.96
N GLN A 192 16.32 -8.80 -8.80
CA GLN A 192 15.79 -8.69 -10.14
C GLN A 192 16.30 -9.91 -10.90
N GLU A 193 15.41 -10.81 -11.31
CA GLU A 193 15.74 -11.69 -12.43
C GLU A 193 16.01 -10.77 -13.62
N ARG A 194 17.28 -10.47 -13.87
CA ARG A 194 17.70 -9.85 -15.11
C ARG A 194 17.28 -10.82 -16.21
N LEU A 195 16.20 -10.50 -16.92
CA LEU A 195 15.91 -11.15 -18.20
C LEU A 195 17.20 -11.14 -19.01
N ASN A 196 17.68 -12.31 -19.38
CA ASN A 196 18.89 -12.43 -20.19
C ASN A 196 18.69 -11.63 -21.49
N PRO A 197 19.73 -10.98 -22.04
CA PRO A 197 19.62 -10.24 -23.31
C PRO A 197 18.98 -11.07 -24.43
N LEU A 198 19.21 -12.39 -24.41
CA LEU A 198 18.63 -13.36 -25.35
C LEU A 198 17.10 -13.54 -25.21
N GLN A 199 16.52 -13.39 -24.01
CA GLN A 199 15.06 -13.49 -23.83
C GLN A 199 14.31 -12.24 -24.33
N ARG A 200 15.00 -11.08 -24.39
CA ARG A 200 14.45 -9.85 -25.00
C ARG A 200 14.37 -9.93 -26.52
N LEU A 201 15.24 -10.72 -27.15
CA LEU A 201 15.32 -10.89 -28.60
C LEU A 201 14.38 -11.97 -29.15
N THR A 202 14.02 -12.98 -28.35
CA THR A 202 13.27 -14.15 -28.84
C THR A 202 11.76 -14.11 -28.57
N GLY A 203 11.25 -13.16 -27.78
CA GLY A 203 9.82 -12.97 -27.57
C GLY A 203 9.07 -14.19 -27.00
N ARG A 204 9.78 -15.16 -26.41
CA ARG A 204 9.18 -16.34 -25.78
C ARG A 204 9.25 -16.20 -24.27
N ILE A 205 8.05 -16.15 -23.68
CA ILE A 205 7.79 -16.32 -22.25
C ILE A 205 8.11 -17.77 -21.88
#